data_AF-A0A7V3X6T2-F1
#
_entry.id   AF-A0A7V3X6T2-F1
#
_cell.length_a   1.000
_cell.length_b   1.000
_cell.length_c   1.000
_cell.angle_alpha   90.00
_cell.angle_beta   90.00
_cell.angle_gamma   90.00
#
_symmetry.space_group_name_H-M   'P 1'
#
loop_
_entity.id
_entity.type
_entity.pdbx_description
1 polymer ?
#
loop_
_entity_poly.entity_id
_entity_poly.type
_entity_poly.pdbx_seq_one_letter_code
_entity_poly.pdbx_strand_id
1 'polypeptide(L)'
;MNMPSDQMELSEEAIRKHYDAASAMLTGFDHTPRIAKARDTEVKEKSAGLGTRRRFRSTTPGLVTRSTARPEGVQLLARIEAADDGDVIISPVQANVMSGLRRALAIALAVGEGFGEVTGLVALKKDNLQGSLAAGKKNEFAELLAAEALAVLYTFANATS
;
A
#
# COMPACT_ATOMS: atom_id res chain seq x y z
N MET A 1 -33.16 -22.62 -2.04
CA MET A 1 -32.64 -23.20 -3.30
C MET A 1 -31.34 -22.50 -3.60
N ASN A 2 -30.21 -23.16 -3.36
CA ASN A 2 -28.89 -22.63 -3.70
C ASN A 2 -28.57 -23.14 -5.11
N MET A 3 -28.63 -22.27 -6.13
CA MET A 3 -28.04 -22.63 -7.41
C MET A 3 -26.52 -22.58 -7.25
N PRO A 4 -25.75 -23.54 -7.79
CA PRO A 4 -24.32 -23.34 -7.93
C PRO A 4 -24.14 -22.27 -9.00
N SER A 5 -23.99 -21.02 -8.57
CA SER A 5 -23.43 -20.00 -9.45
C SER A 5 -21.96 -20.36 -9.67
N ASP A 6 -21.44 -20.16 -10.89
CA ASP A 6 -19.99 -20.21 -11.17
C ASP A 6 -19.26 -19.02 -10.52
N GLN A 7 -19.59 -18.74 -9.26
CA GLN A 7 -19.05 -17.66 -8.46
C GLN A 7 -18.21 -18.28 -7.36
N MET A 8 -16.99 -17.76 -7.21
CA MET A 8 -16.15 -18.12 -6.08
C MET A 8 -16.71 -17.43 -4.82
N GLU A 9 -17.08 -18.23 -3.82
CA GLU A 9 -17.53 -17.70 -2.54
C GLU A 9 -16.36 -17.04 -1.80
N LEU A 10 -16.57 -15.81 -1.33
CA LEU A 10 -15.61 -15.10 -0.47
C LEU A 10 -16.20 -14.98 0.93
N SER A 11 -15.70 -15.80 1.86
CA SER A 11 -16.22 -15.82 3.23
C SER A 11 -15.86 -14.53 3.98
N GLU A 12 -16.75 -14.11 4.89
CA GLU A 12 -16.47 -12.94 5.74
C GLU A 12 -15.26 -13.18 6.65
N GLU A 13 -14.98 -14.43 7.02
CA GLU A 13 -13.77 -14.80 7.77
C GLU A 13 -12.50 -14.55 6.95
N ALA A 14 -12.48 -14.94 5.66
CA ALA A 14 -11.36 -14.69 4.76
C ALA A 14 -11.11 -13.18 4.58
N ILE A 15 -12.16 -12.36 4.53
CA ILE A 15 -12.03 -10.89 4.48
C ILE A 15 -11.46 -10.35 5.80
N ARG A 16 -12.01 -10.76 6.94
CA ARG A 16 -11.61 -10.25 8.26
C ARG A 16 -10.17 -10.57 8.61
N LYS A 17 -9.64 -11.71 8.15
CA LYS A 17 -8.22 -12.08 8.27
C LYS A 17 -7.27 -10.98 7.78
N HIS A 18 -7.68 -10.19 6.79
CA HIS A 18 -6.85 -9.12 6.20
C HIS A 18 -7.07 -7.74 6.83
N TYR A 19 -7.88 -7.60 7.88
CA TYR A 19 -8.18 -6.30 8.49
C TYR A 19 -6.96 -5.60 9.09
N ASP A 20 -6.05 -6.34 9.72
CA ASP A 20 -4.85 -5.75 10.31
C ASP A 20 -3.90 -5.25 9.22
N ALA A 21 -3.70 -6.04 8.17
CA ALA A 21 -2.89 -5.66 7.01
C ALA A 21 -3.47 -4.42 6.29
N ALA A 22 -4.79 -4.43 6.05
CA ALA A 22 -5.49 -3.30 5.44
C ALA A 22 -5.38 -2.03 6.30
N SER A 23 -5.52 -2.16 7.62
CA SER A 23 -5.38 -1.02 8.54
C SER A 23 -3.95 -0.47 8.52
N ALA A 24 -2.94 -1.33 8.53
CA ALA A 24 -1.54 -0.91 8.45
C ALA A 24 -1.24 -0.13 7.16
N MET A 25 -1.78 -0.57 6.01
CA MET A 25 -1.63 0.14 4.73
C MET A 25 -2.28 1.53 4.74
N LEU A 26 -3.38 1.72 5.46
CA LEU A 26 -4.07 3.02 5.57
C LEU A 26 -3.42 3.95 6.59
N THR A 27 -2.89 3.41 7.69
CA THR A 27 -2.22 4.17 8.75
C THR A 27 -0.93 4.82 8.24
N GLY A 28 -0.12 4.06 7.48
CA GLY A 28 1.12 4.62 6.95
C GLY A 28 2.03 3.56 6.38
N PHE A 29 2.46 3.76 5.13
CA PHE A 29 3.64 3.08 4.60
C PHE A 29 4.60 4.09 3.98
N ASP A 30 5.89 3.86 4.16
CA ASP A 30 6.95 4.70 3.60
C ASP A 30 7.01 4.53 2.09
N HIS A 31 6.30 5.39 1.37
CA HIS A 31 6.40 5.47 -0.07
C HIS A 31 7.45 6.50 -0.46
N THR A 32 8.49 6.07 -1.16
CA THR A 32 9.44 6.96 -1.83
C THR A 32 9.21 6.86 -3.34
N PRO A 33 8.30 7.66 -3.91
CA PRO A 33 7.99 7.55 -5.34
C PRO A 33 9.24 7.88 -6.16
N ARG A 34 9.68 6.92 -6.99
CA ARG A 34 10.83 7.11 -7.90
C ARG A 34 10.46 7.87 -9.17
N ILE A 35 9.19 7.85 -9.57
CA ILE A 35 8.71 8.33 -10.88
C ILE A 35 7.78 9.55 -10.73
N ALA A 36 7.20 9.78 -9.54
CA ALA A 36 6.33 10.94 -9.30
C ALA A 36 7.14 12.15 -8.80
N LYS A 37 6.71 13.35 -9.18
CA LYS A 37 7.24 14.60 -8.64
C LYS A 37 6.72 14.77 -7.22
N ALA A 38 7.62 14.96 -6.25
CA ALA A 38 7.23 15.30 -4.88
C ALA A 38 6.41 16.59 -4.86
N ARG A 39 5.38 16.65 -4.02
CA ARG A 39 4.69 17.90 -3.72
C ARG A 39 5.68 18.80 -2.98
N ASP A 40 5.75 20.08 -3.37
CA ASP A 40 6.49 21.07 -2.57
C ASP A 40 5.76 21.24 -1.23
N THR A 41 6.27 20.59 -0.20
CA THR A 41 5.88 20.85 1.18
C THR A 41 6.73 22.01 1.70
N GLU A 42 6.06 22.98 2.32
CA GLU A 42 6.73 24.15 2.86
C GLU A 42 7.70 23.70 3.96
N VAL A 43 9.00 23.77 3.68
CA VAL A 43 10.03 23.36 4.64
C VAL A 43 10.08 24.42 5.73
N LYS A 44 9.32 24.17 6.80
CA LYS A 44 9.34 25.03 7.99
C LYS A 44 10.77 25.12 8.51
N GLU A 45 11.30 26.34 8.58
CA GLU A 45 12.64 26.56 9.15
C GLU A 45 12.67 26.01 10.58
N LYS A 46 13.56 25.04 10.83
CA LYS A 46 13.74 24.47 12.16
C LYS A 46 14.38 25.45 13.15
N SER A 47 15.01 26.51 12.64
CA SER A 47 15.70 27.51 13.46
C SER A 47 15.78 28.85 12.72
N ALA A 48 14.87 29.75 13.08
CA ALA A 48 14.88 31.12 12.58
C ALA A 48 16.19 31.84 12.95
N GLY A 49 16.80 32.54 12.00
CA GLY A 49 18.02 33.34 12.21
C GLY A 49 19.35 32.62 11.98
N LEU A 50 19.34 31.32 11.68
CA LEU A 50 20.53 30.61 11.18
C LEU A 50 20.58 30.71 9.65
N GLY A 51 21.58 31.40 9.11
CA GLY A 51 21.78 31.47 7.66
C GLY A 51 21.92 30.07 7.03
N THR A 52 21.34 29.87 5.85
CA THR A 52 21.40 28.63 5.07
C THR A 52 22.81 28.41 4.50
N ARG A 53 23.77 28.06 5.36
CA ARG A 53 25.15 27.75 4.92
C ARG A 53 25.15 26.55 3.97
N ARG A 54 26.07 26.61 2.99
CA ARG A 54 26.33 25.53 2.04
C ARG A 54 26.57 24.24 2.81
N ARG A 55 25.68 23.26 2.66
CA ARG A 55 25.79 21.96 3.35
C ARG A 55 27.13 21.29 2.99
N PHE A 56 27.82 20.75 3.97
CA PHE A 56 28.92 19.81 3.72
C PHE A 56 28.35 18.61 2.95
N ARG A 57 28.93 18.32 1.79
CA ARG A 57 28.57 17.12 1.03
C ARG A 57 29.22 15.91 1.70
N SER A 58 28.46 14.84 1.91
CA SER A 58 29.00 13.58 2.43
C SER A 58 30.06 13.05 1.47
N THR A 59 31.22 12.69 2.00
CA THR A 59 32.31 12.04 1.23
C THR A 59 32.15 10.52 1.18
N THR A 60 31.18 9.96 1.92
CA THR A 60 30.93 8.52 1.95
C THR A 60 30.20 8.11 0.67
N PRO A 61 30.75 7.18 -0.14
CA PRO A 61 30.08 6.69 -1.33
C PRO A 61 28.68 6.15 -1.02
N GLY A 62 27.70 6.47 -1.86
CA GLY A 62 26.30 6.05 -1.69
C GLY A 62 25.47 6.92 -0.72
N LEU A 63 26.08 7.76 0.13
CA LEU A 63 25.33 8.69 1.00
C LEU A 63 24.85 9.96 0.27
N VAL A 64 25.51 10.34 -0.83
CA VAL A 64 25.12 11.52 -1.64
C VAL A 64 23.88 11.24 -2.51
N THR A 65 23.67 9.99 -2.91
CA THR A 65 22.51 9.55 -3.70
C THR A 65 21.37 8.99 -2.84
N ARG A 66 21.61 8.76 -1.55
CA ARG A 66 20.58 8.34 -0.61
C ARG A 66 19.62 9.49 -0.38
N SER A 67 18.34 9.28 -0.68
CA SER A 67 17.31 10.27 -0.34
C SER A 67 17.34 10.53 1.16
N THR A 68 17.54 11.79 1.55
CA THR A 68 17.41 12.27 2.93
C THR A 68 16.06 12.93 3.18
N ALA A 69 15.18 12.95 2.16
CA ALA A 69 13.80 13.35 2.36
C ALA A 69 13.19 12.40 3.38
N ARG A 70 12.51 12.94 4.39
CA ARG A 70 11.67 12.10 5.26
C ARG A 70 10.72 11.37 4.30
N PRO A 71 10.59 10.04 4.35
CA PRO A 71 9.55 9.38 3.58
C PRO A 71 8.25 10.07 4.03
N GLU A 72 7.67 10.90 3.17
CA GLU A 72 6.32 11.37 3.38
C GLU A 72 5.46 10.16 3.03
N GLY A 73 5.37 9.25 4.00
CA GLY A 73 4.61 8.03 3.89
C GLY A 73 3.18 8.38 3.54
N VAL A 74 2.54 7.52 2.75
CA VAL A 74 1.13 7.66 2.45
C VAL A 74 0.37 7.31 3.73
N GLN A 75 -0.11 8.33 4.45
CA GLN A 75 -0.90 8.21 5.68
C GLN A 75 -2.34 8.62 5.38
N LEU A 76 -3.13 7.69 4.82
CA LEU A 76 -4.48 8.00 4.37
C LEU A 76 -5.42 8.30 5.54
N LEU A 77 -5.33 7.58 6.65
CA LEU A 77 -6.16 7.86 7.83
C LEU A 77 -5.90 9.27 8.36
N ALA A 78 -4.64 9.64 8.59
CA ALA A 78 -4.27 10.98 9.05
C ALA A 78 -4.74 12.07 8.07
N ARG A 79 -4.72 11.80 6.76
CA ARG A 79 -5.21 12.74 5.76
C ARG A 79 -6.73 12.90 5.77
N ILE A 80 -7.47 11.82 6.04
CA ILE A 80 -8.93 11.87 6.19
C ILE A 80 -9.27 12.62 7.48
N GLU A 81 -8.60 12.33 8.59
CA GLU A 81 -8.78 13.02 9.89
C GLU A 81 -8.57 14.54 9.75
N ALA A 82 -7.53 14.96 9.02
CA ALA A 82 -7.21 16.37 8.82
C ALA A 82 -8.11 17.10 7.80
N ALA A 83 -9.11 16.44 7.20
CA ALA A 83 -9.93 17.02 6.13
C ALA A 83 -10.91 18.11 6.62
N ASP A 84 -11.36 18.04 7.87
CA ASP A 84 -12.37 18.92 8.46
C ASP A 84 -11.72 20.06 9.28
N ASP A 85 -10.73 20.76 8.71
CA ASP A 85 -10.02 21.91 9.29
C ASP A 85 -9.44 21.69 10.71
N GLY A 86 -9.12 20.45 11.05
CA GLY A 86 -8.52 20.09 12.33
C GLY A 86 -9.50 19.95 13.49
N ASP A 87 -10.78 19.68 13.22
CA ASP A 87 -11.72 19.19 14.24
C ASP A 87 -11.10 17.99 14.98
N VAL A 88 -11.25 17.98 16.30
CA VAL A 88 -10.71 16.94 17.19
C VAL A 88 -11.53 15.65 17.06
N ILE A 89 -12.78 15.75 16.63
CA ILE A 89 -13.70 14.61 16.55
C ILE A 89 -13.81 14.14 15.10
N ILE A 90 -13.65 12.83 14.89
CA ILE A 90 -13.88 12.20 13.60
C ILE A 90 -15.36 12.33 13.22
N SER A 91 -15.63 12.94 12.08
CA SER A 91 -16.99 13.11 11.57
C SER A 91 -17.58 11.77 11.07
N PRO A 92 -18.91 11.60 11.05
CA PRO A 92 -19.53 10.38 10.54
C PRO A 92 -19.13 10.04 9.09
N VAL A 93 -18.89 11.07 8.26
CA VAL A 93 -18.45 10.88 6.87
C VAL A 93 -17.02 10.36 6.84
N GLN A 94 -16.09 10.95 7.62
CA GLN A 94 -14.73 10.44 7.75
C GLN A 94 -14.71 8.98 8.21
N ALA A 95 -15.48 8.63 9.24
CA ALA A 95 -15.57 7.25 9.75
C ALA A 95 -16.07 6.27 8.69
N ASN A 96 -17.08 6.65 7.91
CA ASN A 96 -17.60 5.82 6.80
C ASN A 96 -16.54 5.59 5.71
N VAL A 97 -15.81 6.64 5.31
CA VAL A 97 -14.73 6.53 4.32
C VAL A 97 -13.61 5.62 4.84
N MET A 98 -13.17 5.80 6.08
CA MET A 98 -12.12 4.97 6.68
C MET A 98 -12.53 3.49 6.75
N SER A 99 -13.76 3.22 7.20
CA SER A 99 -14.30 1.86 7.29
C SER A 99 -14.45 1.22 5.90
N GLY A 100 -14.97 1.99 4.93
CA GLY A 100 -15.13 1.55 3.54
C GLY A 100 -13.81 1.20 2.88
N LEU A 101 -12.79 2.07 3.00
CA LEU A 101 -11.45 1.81 2.46
C LEU A 101 -10.81 0.57 3.09
N ARG A 102 -10.91 0.41 4.41
CA ARG A 102 -10.35 -0.76 5.12
C ARG A 102 -11.02 -2.04 4.64
N ARG A 103 -12.34 -2.04 4.49
CA ARG A 103 -13.09 -3.20 3.99
C ARG A 103 -12.76 -3.48 2.52
N ALA A 104 -12.70 -2.47 1.67
CA ALA A 104 -12.34 -2.63 0.25
C ALA A 104 -10.94 -3.22 0.07
N LEU A 105 -9.95 -2.75 0.84
CA LEU A 105 -8.61 -3.32 0.85
C LEU A 105 -8.62 -4.78 1.33
N ALA A 106 -9.34 -5.08 2.41
CA ALA A 106 -9.42 -6.43 2.94
C ALA A 106 -10.06 -7.42 1.94
N ILE A 107 -11.10 -7.00 1.22
CA ILE A 107 -11.72 -7.78 0.14
C ILE A 107 -10.70 -8.03 -0.98
N ALA A 108 -10.00 -6.99 -1.42
CA ALA A 108 -9.01 -7.10 -2.48
C ALA A 108 -7.85 -8.04 -2.10
N LEU A 109 -7.37 -7.97 -0.86
CA LEU A 109 -6.34 -8.86 -0.32
C LEU A 109 -6.82 -10.31 -0.23
N ALA A 110 -8.08 -10.54 0.18
CA ALA A 110 -8.65 -11.88 0.23
C ALA A 110 -8.78 -12.50 -1.17
N VAL A 111 -9.14 -11.71 -2.19
CA VAL A 111 -9.17 -12.14 -3.59
C VAL A 111 -7.75 -12.46 -4.10
N GLY A 112 -6.76 -11.63 -3.79
CA GLY A 112 -5.36 -11.87 -4.15
C GLY A 112 -4.79 -13.14 -3.51
N GLU A 113 -5.12 -13.38 -2.23
CA GLU A 113 -4.75 -14.61 -1.52
C GLU A 113 -5.36 -15.84 -2.21
N GLY A 114 -6.67 -15.84 -2.46
CA GLY A 114 -7.33 -16.97 -3.15
C GLY A 114 -6.79 -17.21 -4.57
N PHE A 115 -6.52 -16.15 -5.32
CA PHE A 115 -5.86 -16.25 -6.62
C PHE A 115 -4.48 -16.90 -6.50
N GLY A 116 -3.68 -16.47 -5.51
CA GLY A 116 -2.34 -16.99 -5.31
C GLY A 116 -2.31 -18.46 -4.88
N GLU A 117 -3.29 -18.90 -4.10
CA GLU A 117 -3.46 -20.29 -3.67
C GLU A 117 -3.80 -21.20 -4.86
N VAL A 118 -4.77 -20.80 -5.69
CA VAL A 118 -5.24 -21.60 -6.83
C VAL A 118 -4.19 -21.69 -7.95
N THR A 119 -3.42 -20.62 -8.17
CA THR A 119 -2.42 -20.56 -9.25
C THR A 119 -1.04 -21.08 -8.86
N GLY A 120 -0.79 -21.33 -7.57
CA GLY A 120 0.54 -21.70 -7.07
C GLY A 120 1.52 -20.53 -6.92
N LEU A 121 1.07 -19.29 -7.17
CA LEU A 121 1.88 -18.06 -7.05
C LEU A 121 2.44 -17.87 -5.63
N VAL A 122 1.76 -18.37 -4.58
CA VAL A 122 2.25 -18.29 -3.19
C VAL A 122 3.63 -18.91 -3.04
N ALA A 123 3.87 -20.08 -3.64
CA ALA A 123 5.17 -20.74 -3.59
C ALA A 123 6.24 -19.94 -4.36
N LEU A 124 5.88 -19.41 -5.54
CA LEU A 124 6.81 -18.60 -6.35
C LEU A 124 7.21 -17.30 -5.64
N LYS A 125 6.27 -16.62 -4.96
CA LYS A 125 6.57 -15.44 -4.13
C LYS A 125 7.54 -15.77 -3.01
N LYS A 126 7.37 -16.92 -2.36
CA LYS A 126 8.27 -17.39 -1.29
C LYS A 126 9.68 -17.66 -1.84
N ASP A 127 9.79 -18.38 -2.94
CA ASP A 127 11.08 -18.66 -3.60
C ASP A 127 11.76 -17.36 -4.05
N ASN A 128 11.00 -16.42 -4.61
CA ASN A 128 11.53 -15.11 -5.02
C ASN A 128 12.03 -14.30 -3.81
N LEU A 129 11.29 -14.29 -2.70
CA LEU A 129 11.69 -13.60 -1.46
C LEU A 129 12.99 -14.18 -0.88
N GLN A 130 13.21 -15.49 -1.04
CA GLN A 130 14.42 -16.18 -0.61
C GLN A 130 15.58 -16.07 -1.61
N GLY A 131 15.34 -15.49 -2.79
CA GLY A 131 16.31 -15.44 -3.89
C GLY A 131 16.58 -16.80 -4.56
N SER A 132 15.73 -17.81 -4.29
CA SER A 132 15.86 -19.19 -4.79
C SER A 132 14.97 -19.48 -6.00
N LEU A 133 14.28 -18.47 -6.55
CA LEU A 133 13.41 -18.62 -7.71
C LEU A 133 14.18 -19.20 -8.92
N ALA A 134 13.77 -20.39 -9.35
CA ALA A 134 14.38 -21.09 -10.48
C ALA A 134 14.31 -20.25 -11.76
N ALA A 135 15.39 -20.25 -12.55
CA ALA A 135 15.50 -19.44 -13.76
C ALA A 135 14.36 -19.68 -14.76
N GLY A 136 13.92 -20.94 -14.92
CA GLY A 136 12.81 -21.30 -15.80
C GLY A 136 11.42 -20.83 -15.34
N LYS A 137 11.27 -20.41 -14.07
CA LYS A 137 9.99 -19.97 -13.49
C LYS A 137 9.82 -18.45 -13.45
N LYS A 138 10.82 -17.67 -13.90
CA LYS A 138 10.79 -16.21 -13.80
C LYS A 138 9.65 -15.57 -14.62
N ASN A 139 9.41 -16.08 -15.83
CA ASN A 139 8.34 -15.56 -16.69
C ASN A 139 6.97 -15.88 -16.10
N GLU A 140 6.75 -17.13 -15.71
CA GLU A 140 5.53 -17.57 -15.02
C GLU A 140 5.25 -16.73 -13.77
N PHE A 141 6.28 -16.52 -12.94
CA PHE A 141 6.16 -15.67 -11.75
C PHE A 141 5.75 -14.23 -12.10
N ALA A 142 6.37 -13.63 -13.11
CA ALA A 142 6.06 -12.26 -13.51
C ALA A 142 4.63 -12.13 -14.06
N GLU A 143 4.17 -13.09 -14.87
CA GLU A 143 2.81 -13.11 -15.43
C GLU A 143 1.75 -13.30 -14.34
N LEU A 144 1.94 -14.29 -13.46
CA LEU A 144 1.01 -14.53 -12.35
C LEU A 144 0.99 -13.35 -11.36
N LEU A 145 2.13 -12.74 -11.06
CA LEU A 145 2.20 -11.56 -10.21
C LEU A 145 1.47 -10.36 -10.82
N ALA A 146 1.59 -10.16 -12.14
CA ALA A 146 0.87 -9.11 -12.84
C ALA A 146 -0.65 -9.36 -12.86
N ALA A 147 -1.07 -10.62 -13.08
CA ALA A 147 -2.47 -11.01 -13.05
C ALA A 147 -3.10 -10.80 -11.67
N GLU A 148 -2.39 -11.20 -10.60
CA GLU A 148 -2.84 -10.94 -9.22
C GLU A 148 -2.95 -9.44 -8.95
N ALA A 149 -1.94 -8.65 -9.33
CA ALA A 149 -1.97 -7.20 -9.12
C ALA A 149 -3.17 -6.54 -9.82
N LEU A 150 -3.50 -7.00 -11.04
CA LEU A 150 -4.69 -6.54 -11.76
C LEU A 150 -5.98 -6.93 -11.03
N ALA A 151 -6.11 -8.18 -10.60
CA ALA A 151 -7.28 -8.66 -9.88
C ALA A 151 -7.51 -7.90 -8.56
N VAL A 152 -6.44 -7.68 -7.79
CA VAL A 152 -6.45 -6.92 -6.53
C VAL A 152 -6.85 -5.47 -6.78
N LEU A 153 -6.22 -4.80 -7.76
CA LEU A 153 -6.52 -3.40 -8.07
C LEU A 153 -7.96 -3.22 -8.58
N TYR A 154 -8.41 -4.09 -9.48
CA TYR A 154 -9.78 -4.09 -9.98
C TYR A 154 -10.79 -4.29 -8.85
N THR A 155 -10.54 -5.27 -7.98
CA THR A 155 -11.42 -5.55 -6.83
C THR A 155 -11.48 -4.37 -5.87
N PHE A 156 -10.33 -3.77 -5.54
CA PHE A 156 -10.27 -2.60 -4.68
C PHE A 156 -11.08 -1.44 -5.27
N ALA A 157 -10.85 -1.11 -6.55
CA ALA A 157 -11.54 -0.01 -7.22
C ALA A 157 -13.08 -0.17 -7.21
N ASN A 158 -13.58 -1.38 -7.51
CA ASN A 158 -15.02 -1.67 -7.48
C ASN A 158 -15.58 -1.74 -6.05
N ALA A 159 -14.79 -2.16 -5.06
CA ALA A 159 -15.22 -2.18 -3.67
C ALA A 159 -15.27 -0.77 -3.04
N THR A 160 -14.60 0.21 -3.64
CA THR A 160 -14.62 1.62 -3.21
C THR A 160 -15.64 2.50 -3.95
N SER A 161 -16.28 2.01 -5.01
CA SER A 161 -17.25 2.76 -5.81
C SER A 161 -18.65 2.82 -5.21
#